data_AF-A0A7X3T988-F1
#
_entry.id   AF-A0A7X3T988-F1
#
_cell.length_a   1.000
_cell.length_b   1.000
_cell.length_c   1.000
_cell.angle_alpha   90.00
_cell.angle_beta   90.00
_cell.angle_gamma   90.00
#
_symmetry.space_group_name_H-M   'P 1'
#
loop_
_entity.id
_entity.type
_entity.pdbx_description
1 polymer ?
#
loop_
_entity_poly.entity_id
_entity_poly.type
_entity_poly.pdbx_seq_one_letter_code
_entity_poly.pdbx_strand_id
1 'polypeptide(L)'
;MNDSNSLHWSFDYNYGAQNPQFAQELIGTLRGYDPEAAIRCTQTPQIITHVYNVLPNYWRGYSRGENTEPLRIGTAVIERRKNDDLWHYSVKYENTTSGENLQMQFCCHDENYRPLTSNWSVDARNSAGDKYSQLTCTGYLTSDSEVRLRINGNPEIAGGAVGASVKLTCNWALFDVIPTLARTIQASGDGVDIAVLEDLEQLRLKSKLGFLESIQTPLPLDGYYLYGAGLLPSYWWLDGHGDVAIASTFFETLVLREKMGERV
;
A
#
# COMPACT_ATOMS: atom_id res chain seq x y z
N MET A 1 -34.91 10.87 -16.01
CA MET A 1 -34.79 10.28 -14.68
C MET A 1 -33.31 9.96 -14.51
N ASN A 2 -32.46 10.95 -14.21
CA ASN A 2 -32.10 11.48 -12.89
C ASN A 2 -31.72 10.41 -11.87
N ASP A 3 -30.41 10.23 -11.76
CA ASP A 3 -29.58 9.99 -10.57
C ASP A 3 -30.03 8.97 -9.53
N SER A 4 -29.33 7.83 -9.50
CA SER A 4 -29.16 7.04 -8.28
C SER A 4 -27.87 6.21 -8.27
N ASN A 5 -26.75 6.78 -8.71
CA ASN A 5 -25.42 6.38 -8.26
C ASN A 5 -24.44 7.55 -8.45
N SER A 6 -24.71 8.64 -7.75
CA SER A 6 -23.66 9.58 -7.38
C SER A 6 -22.77 8.87 -6.37
N LEU A 7 -21.87 8.03 -6.84
CA LEU A 7 -20.78 7.55 -6.01
C LEU A 7 -19.89 8.76 -5.71
N HIS A 8 -20.31 9.54 -4.71
CA HIS A 8 -19.52 10.61 -4.15
C HIS A 8 -18.28 9.94 -3.52
N TRP A 9 -17.15 10.13 -4.22
CA TRP A 9 -15.80 9.56 -4.02
C TRP A 9 -15.41 8.34 -4.85
N SER A 10 -16.25 7.89 -5.79
CA SER A 10 -15.78 6.93 -6.80
C SER A 10 -14.82 7.57 -7.78
N PHE A 11 -13.87 6.77 -8.26
CA PHE A 11 -13.65 6.38 -9.67
C PHE A 11 -14.46 7.03 -10.82
N ASP A 12 -14.98 8.25 -10.71
CA ASP A 12 -15.59 9.00 -11.81
C ASP A 12 -14.50 9.73 -12.59
N TYR A 13 -13.67 8.94 -13.26
CA TYR A 13 -12.68 9.41 -14.23
C TYR A 13 -13.31 9.79 -15.59
N ASN A 14 -14.65 9.79 -15.71
CA ASN A 14 -15.36 10.00 -16.98
C ASN A 14 -15.56 11.47 -17.38
N TYR A 15 -15.11 12.44 -16.60
CA TYR A 15 -15.26 13.86 -16.95
C TYR A 15 -14.18 14.42 -17.91
N GLY A 16 -13.42 13.56 -18.58
CA GLY A 16 -12.53 13.96 -19.67
C GLY A 16 -11.99 12.74 -20.41
N ALA A 17 -11.91 12.82 -21.74
CA ALA A 17 -11.39 11.77 -22.62
C ALA A 17 -9.93 11.41 -22.27
N GLN A 18 -9.74 10.45 -21.36
CA GLN A 18 -8.45 9.81 -21.10
C GLN A 18 -8.38 8.54 -21.93
N ASN A 19 -7.42 8.48 -22.85
CA ASN A 19 -7.05 7.27 -23.56
C ASN A 19 -5.62 6.89 -23.14
N PRO A 20 -5.40 5.67 -22.61
CA PRO A 20 -6.38 4.63 -22.29
C PRO A 20 -7.35 5.02 -21.14
N GLN A 21 -8.53 4.41 -21.10
CA GLN A 21 -9.53 4.66 -20.05
C GLN A 21 -9.11 4.00 -18.72
N PHE A 22 -8.78 4.79 -17.71
CA PHE A 22 -8.36 4.31 -16.38
C PHE A 22 -9.32 3.25 -15.80
N ALA A 23 -10.63 3.52 -15.86
CA ALA A 23 -11.64 2.59 -15.34
C ALA A 23 -11.59 1.22 -16.04
N GLN A 24 -11.34 1.17 -17.35
CA GLN A 24 -11.26 -0.10 -18.08
C GLN A 24 -10.04 -0.92 -17.65
N GLU A 25 -8.88 -0.27 -17.46
CA GLU A 25 -7.64 -0.92 -17.04
C GLU A 25 -7.72 -1.42 -15.59
N LEU A 26 -8.31 -0.63 -14.71
CA LEU A 26 -8.57 -1.02 -13.33
C LEU A 26 -9.51 -2.23 -13.27
N ILE A 27 -10.68 -2.15 -13.92
CA ILE A 27 -11.66 -3.24 -13.94
C ILE A 27 -11.09 -4.48 -14.65
N GLY A 28 -10.34 -4.29 -15.73
CA GLY A 28 -9.68 -5.36 -16.47
C GLY A 28 -8.65 -6.10 -15.62
N THR A 29 -7.82 -5.37 -14.88
CA THR A 29 -6.85 -5.95 -13.95
C THR A 29 -7.55 -6.75 -12.86
N LEU A 30 -8.57 -6.18 -12.21
CA LEU A 30 -9.31 -6.84 -11.14
C LEU A 30 -10.05 -8.12 -11.61
N ARG A 31 -10.56 -8.13 -12.85
CA ARG A 31 -11.22 -9.32 -13.42
C ARG A 31 -10.22 -10.40 -13.85
N GLY A 32 -8.98 -10.04 -14.15
CA GLY A 32 -7.92 -10.98 -14.47
C GLY A 32 -7.29 -11.65 -13.26
N TYR A 33 -7.51 -11.10 -12.07
CA TYR A 33 -7.09 -11.65 -10.79
C TYR A 33 -7.99 -12.82 -10.37
N ASP A 34 -7.38 -13.97 -10.04
CA ASP A 34 -8.05 -15.12 -9.43
C ASP A 34 -7.64 -15.20 -7.94
N PRO A 35 -8.51 -14.81 -6.99
CA PRO A 35 -8.21 -14.87 -5.56
C PRO A 35 -8.03 -16.30 -5.04
N GLU A 36 -8.62 -17.29 -5.71
CA GLU A 36 -8.54 -18.70 -5.30
C GLU A 36 -7.33 -19.44 -5.87
N ALA A 37 -6.57 -18.81 -6.78
CA ALA A 37 -5.35 -19.40 -7.34
C ALA A 37 -4.36 -19.83 -6.24
N ALA A 38 -4.34 -19.11 -5.10
CA ALA A 38 -3.53 -19.43 -3.93
C ALA A 38 -4.23 -20.32 -2.87
N ILE A 39 -5.56 -20.49 -2.93
CA ILE A 39 -6.39 -21.03 -1.83
C ILE A 39 -6.65 -22.55 -1.94
N ARG A 40 -6.11 -23.24 -2.95
CA ARG A 40 -6.34 -24.70 -3.13
C ARG A 40 -5.65 -25.60 -2.10
N CYS A 41 -5.46 -25.15 -0.86
CA CYS A 41 -4.75 -25.84 0.21
C CYS A 41 -5.33 -25.50 1.60
N THR A 42 -5.61 -26.52 2.40
CA THR A 42 -6.18 -26.46 3.77
C THR A 42 -5.16 -26.08 4.86
N GLN A 43 -3.98 -25.55 4.51
CA GLN A 43 -2.90 -25.19 5.42
C GLN A 43 -2.45 -23.74 5.17
N THR A 44 -2.12 -23.01 6.24
CA THR A 44 -1.67 -21.61 6.18
C THR A 44 -0.34 -21.51 5.42
N PRO A 45 -0.26 -20.79 4.29
CA PRO A 45 0.99 -20.62 3.55
C PRO A 45 2.04 -19.88 4.39
N GLN A 46 3.28 -20.39 4.40
CA GLN A 46 4.39 -19.74 5.11
C GLN A 46 4.89 -18.49 4.38
N ILE A 47 4.71 -18.42 3.06
CA ILE A 47 5.08 -17.29 2.21
C ILE A 47 3.87 -16.87 1.37
N ILE A 48 3.57 -15.57 1.37
CA ILE A 48 2.48 -14.94 0.63
C ILE A 48 3.03 -13.79 -0.19
N THR A 49 2.85 -13.83 -1.50
CA THR A 49 3.30 -12.79 -2.42
C THR A 49 2.10 -12.18 -3.14
N HIS A 50 1.91 -10.86 -2.99
CA HIS A 50 0.97 -10.09 -3.79
C HIS A 50 1.73 -9.28 -4.84
N VAL A 51 1.21 -9.27 -6.06
CA VAL A 51 1.73 -8.44 -7.15
C VAL A 51 0.64 -7.48 -7.59
N TYR A 52 0.98 -6.20 -7.58
CA TYR A 52 0.11 -5.09 -7.95
C TYR A 52 0.62 -4.43 -9.23
N ASN A 53 -0.30 -4.11 -10.13
CA ASN A 53 -0.03 -3.12 -11.17
C ASN A 53 -0.09 -1.73 -10.53
N VAL A 54 0.88 -0.87 -10.85
CA VAL A 54 0.84 0.55 -10.48
C VAL A 54 0.17 1.31 -11.62
N LEU A 55 -0.96 1.94 -11.33
CA LEU A 55 -1.68 2.83 -12.23
C LEU A 55 -1.54 4.28 -11.74
N PRO A 56 -1.38 5.26 -12.63
CA PRO A 56 -1.33 6.68 -12.26
C PRO A 56 -2.69 7.22 -11.81
N ASN A 57 -2.71 8.05 -10.77
CA ASN A 57 -3.90 8.81 -10.37
C ASN A 57 -3.97 10.10 -11.18
N TYR A 58 -4.57 10.05 -12.37
CA TYR A 58 -4.55 11.19 -13.29
C TYR A 58 -5.40 12.37 -12.79
N TRP A 59 -4.77 13.29 -12.09
CA TRP A 59 -5.26 14.67 -11.96
C TRP A 59 -4.79 15.43 -13.21
N ARG A 60 -5.58 15.39 -14.30
CA ARG A 60 -5.44 16.20 -15.53
C ARG A 60 -4.00 16.46 -16.03
N GLY A 61 -3.53 15.74 -17.06
CA GLY A 61 -2.33 16.23 -17.77
C GLY A 61 -1.61 15.31 -18.73
N TYR A 62 -1.80 14.00 -18.67
CA TYR A 62 -1.11 13.10 -19.59
C TYR A 62 -1.95 12.89 -20.86
N SER A 63 -1.75 13.74 -21.87
CA SER A 63 -2.09 13.34 -23.24
C SER A 63 -0.98 12.42 -23.74
N ARG A 64 -1.14 11.10 -23.57
CA ARG A 64 -0.37 10.16 -24.40
C ARG A 64 -0.91 10.31 -25.82
N GLY A 65 -0.12 10.91 -26.72
CA GLY A 65 -0.44 10.90 -28.14
C GLY A 65 -0.52 9.44 -28.62
N GLU A 66 -1.58 9.12 -29.38
CA GLU A 66 -1.91 7.93 -30.19
C GLU A 66 -1.39 6.51 -29.84
N ASN A 67 -0.65 6.31 -28.75
CA ASN A 67 -0.04 5.04 -28.38
C ASN A 67 -1.00 4.22 -27.51
N THR A 68 -1.33 3.04 -28.02
CA THR A 68 -2.15 1.97 -27.43
C THR A 68 -1.45 1.22 -26.28
N GLU A 69 -0.47 1.82 -25.61
CA GLU A 69 0.25 1.13 -24.53
C GLU A 69 -0.59 1.07 -23.24
N PRO A 70 -0.48 -0.03 -22.47
CA PRO A 70 -1.21 -0.18 -21.22
C PRO A 70 -0.89 0.97 -20.26
N LEU A 71 -1.90 1.37 -19.47
CA LEU A 71 -1.82 2.47 -18.50
C LEU A 71 -0.88 2.20 -17.32
N ARG A 72 -0.44 0.94 -17.18
CA ARG A 72 0.47 0.50 -16.13
C ARG A 72 1.79 1.26 -16.21
N ILE A 73 2.09 2.02 -15.16
CA ILE A 73 3.33 2.77 -15.01
C ILE A 73 4.34 2.05 -14.12
N GLY A 74 4.05 0.83 -13.65
CA GLY A 74 4.91 0.21 -12.66
C GLY A 74 4.40 -1.10 -12.08
N THR A 75 5.05 -1.57 -11.04
CA THR A 75 4.67 -2.78 -10.29
C THR A 75 5.10 -2.67 -8.84
N ALA A 76 4.23 -3.13 -7.93
CA ALA A 76 4.60 -3.38 -6.55
C ALA A 76 4.49 -4.88 -6.26
N VAL A 77 5.51 -5.46 -5.63
CA VAL A 77 5.54 -6.85 -5.17
C VAL A 77 5.73 -6.82 -3.66
N ILE A 78 4.78 -7.41 -2.94
CA ILE A 78 4.80 -7.51 -1.49
C ILE A 78 4.89 -8.99 -1.13
N GLU A 79 6.08 -9.42 -0.77
CA GLU A 79 6.33 -10.76 -0.24
C GLU A 79 6.32 -10.70 1.29
N ARG A 80 5.57 -11.60 1.89
CA ARG A 80 5.45 -11.76 3.34
C ARG A 80 5.78 -13.18 3.71
N ARG A 81 6.62 -13.36 4.72
CA ARG A 81 6.92 -14.66 5.30
C ARG A 81 6.69 -14.63 6.80
N LYS A 82 5.95 -15.62 7.31
CA LYS A 82 5.84 -15.80 8.76
C LYS A 82 6.96 -16.69 9.27
N ASN A 83 7.64 -16.23 10.31
CA ASN A 83 8.62 -17.01 11.06
C ASN A 83 8.37 -16.78 12.55
N ASP A 84 7.95 -17.82 13.27
CA ASP A 84 7.49 -17.74 14.65
C ASP A 84 6.43 -16.62 14.84
N ASP A 85 6.69 -15.67 15.74
CA ASP A 85 5.81 -14.53 16.05
C ASP A 85 6.14 -13.27 15.22
N LEU A 86 6.88 -13.42 14.11
CA LEU A 86 7.30 -12.32 13.25
C LEU A 86 6.85 -12.51 11.81
N TRP A 87 6.38 -11.42 11.23
CA TRP A 87 6.20 -11.28 9.79
C TRP A 87 7.40 -10.56 9.20
N HIS A 88 8.05 -11.19 8.23
CA HIS A 88 9.11 -10.61 7.42
C HIS A 88 8.53 -10.10 6.11
N TYR A 89 8.78 -8.83 5.81
CA TYR A 89 8.31 -8.17 4.59
C TYR A 89 9.49 -7.89 3.66
N SER A 90 9.29 -8.19 2.39
CA SER A 90 10.17 -7.79 1.29
C SER A 90 9.29 -7.12 0.23
N VAL A 91 9.45 -5.80 0.10
CA VAL A 91 8.68 -4.99 -0.84
C VAL A 91 9.60 -4.55 -1.97
N LYS A 92 9.16 -4.74 -3.21
CA LYS A 92 9.78 -4.20 -4.40
C LYS A 92 8.76 -3.33 -5.12
N TYR A 93 9.07 -2.06 -5.31
CA TYR A 93 8.23 -1.12 -6.02
C TYR A 93 9.02 -0.53 -7.18
N GLU A 94 8.39 -0.42 -8.34
CA GLU A 94 8.95 0.17 -9.53
C GLU A 94 7.91 1.09 -10.17
N ASN A 95 8.34 2.29 -10.54
CA ASN A 95 7.58 3.24 -11.34
C ASN A 95 8.42 3.69 -12.53
N THR A 96 8.05 3.21 -13.72
CA THR A 96 8.75 3.46 -14.97
C THR A 96 8.59 4.90 -15.47
N THR A 97 7.61 5.64 -14.97
CA THR A 97 7.40 7.05 -15.35
C THR A 97 8.30 7.98 -14.57
N SER A 98 8.45 7.76 -13.26
CA SER A 98 9.39 8.52 -12.42
C SER A 98 10.81 7.95 -12.45
N GLY A 99 10.99 6.73 -12.97
CA GLY A 99 12.27 6.00 -12.92
C GLY A 99 12.62 5.46 -11.53
N GLU A 100 11.68 5.54 -10.58
CA GLU A 100 11.86 5.11 -9.19
C GLU A 100 11.82 3.58 -9.07
N ASN A 101 12.76 3.05 -8.30
CA ASN A 101 12.82 1.65 -7.94
C ASN A 101 13.19 1.56 -6.46
N LEU A 102 12.28 1.02 -5.65
CA LEU A 102 12.39 0.96 -4.21
C LEU A 102 12.38 -0.49 -3.76
N GLN A 103 13.37 -0.87 -2.96
CA GLN A 103 13.42 -2.15 -2.28
C GLN A 103 13.44 -1.92 -0.77
N MET A 104 12.49 -2.52 -0.06
CA MET A 104 12.37 -2.41 1.39
C MET A 104 12.36 -3.77 2.05
N GLN A 105 13.00 -3.85 3.21
CA GLN A 105 12.97 -5.02 4.07
C GLN A 105 12.74 -4.60 5.51
N PHE A 106 11.74 -5.19 6.14
CA PHE A 106 11.38 -4.90 7.52
C PHE A 106 10.64 -6.10 8.14
N CYS A 107 10.53 -6.11 9.47
CA CYS A 107 9.75 -7.12 10.17
C CYS A 107 8.73 -6.47 11.10
N CYS A 108 7.61 -7.15 11.31
CA CYS A 108 6.59 -6.75 12.27
C CYS A 108 6.26 -7.91 13.21
N HIS A 109 5.83 -7.60 14.43
CA HIS A 109 5.22 -8.63 15.28
C HIS A 109 3.90 -9.12 14.69
N ASP A 110 3.57 -10.39 14.91
CA ASP A 110 2.28 -10.99 14.56
C ASP A 110 1.15 -10.55 15.51
N GLU A 111 0.95 -9.24 15.58
CA GLU A 111 -0.17 -8.59 16.27
C GLU A 111 -1.06 -7.86 15.25
N ASN A 112 -2.28 -7.48 15.65
CA ASN A 112 -3.27 -6.88 14.75
C ASN A 112 -2.78 -5.61 14.03
N TYR A 113 -1.95 -4.81 14.69
CA TYR A 113 -1.40 -3.55 14.13
C TYR A 113 -0.09 -3.75 13.36
N ARG A 114 0.41 -4.99 13.27
CA ARG A 114 1.73 -5.31 12.69
C ARG A 114 2.79 -4.28 13.13
N PRO A 115 3.02 -4.11 14.45
CA PRO A 115 3.95 -3.10 14.91
C PRO A 115 5.36 -3.43 14.39
N LEU A 116 6.02 -2.42 13.84
CA LEU A 116 7.38 -2.51 13.34
C LEU A 116 8.32 -2.98 14.45
N THR A 117 9.19 -3.90 14.07
CA THR A 117 10.30 -4.36 14.91
C THR A 117 11.51 -3.47 14.69
N SER A 118 12.58 -3.74 15.46
CA SER A 118 13.66 -2.79 15.64
C SER A 118 14.33 -2.35 14.35
N ASN A 119 14.74 -3.22 13.42
CA ASN A 119 15.57 -2.81 12.28
C ASN A 119 14.86 -2.98 10.94
N TRP A 120 15.10 -2.03 10.03
CA TRP A 120 14.62 -2.07 8.65
C TRP A 120 15.63 -1.45 7.68
N SER A 121 15.41 -1.68 6.38
CA SER A 121 16.24 -1.14 5.32
C SER A 121 15.43 -0.75 4.09
N VAL A 122 15.95 0.24 3.38
CA VAL A 122 15.43 0.84 2.16
C VAL A 122 16.61 1.03 1.18
N ASP A 123 16.51 0.51 -0.04
CA ASP A 123 17.39 0.83 -1.19
C ASP A 123 16.49 1.47 -2.25
N ALA A 124 16.65 2.77 -2.46
CA ALA A 124 15.92 3.54 -3.46
C ALA A 124 16.88 3.89 -4.59
N ARG A 125 16.47 3.63 -5.83
CA ARG A 125 17.21 3.96 -7.05
C ARG A 125 16.34 4.79 -7.97
N ASN A 126 16.97 5.71 -8.67
CA ASN A 126 16.29 6.55 -9.65
C ASN A 126 17.03 6.50 -10.99
N SER A 127 16.28 6.21 -12.04
CA SER A 127 16.76 6.07 -13.42
C SER A 127 16.34 7.22 -14.35
N ALA A 128 15.64 8.24 -13.85
CA ALA A 128 15.15 9.39 -14.63
C ALA A 128 16.21 10.44 -15.00
N GLY A 129 17.51 10.11 -14.86
CA GLY A 129 18.61 11.00 -15.25
C GLY A 129 18.84 12.18 -14.28
N ASP A 130 18.24 12.14 -13.10
CA ASP A 130 18.49 13.12 -12.03
C ASP A 130 19.90 12.97 -11.42
N LYS A 131 20.36 14.01 -10.72
CA LYS A 131 21.66 14.00 -10.02
C LYS A 131 21.77 12.93 -8.93
N TYR A 132 20.64 12.41 -8.49
CA TYR A 132 20.53 11.40 -7.47
C TYR A 132 20.11 10.09 -8.13
N SER A 133 20.97 9.08 -8.02
CA SER A 133 20.74 7.75 -8.63
C SER A 133 20.45 6.67 -7.60
N GLN A 134 20.84 6.86 -6.33
CA GLN A 134 20.69 5.88 -5.27
C GLN A 134 20.75 6.49 -3.85
N LEU A 135 19.91 5.98 -2.95
CA LEU A 135 19.91 6.17 -1.50
C LEU A 135 19.79 4.79 -0.88
N THR A 136 20.59 4.58 0.16
CA THR A 136 20.35 3.49 1.08
C THR A 136 20.02 4.09 2.44
N CYS A 137 18.94 3.63 3.05
CA CYS A 137 18.53 4.03 4.39
C CYS A 137 18.38 2.77 5.23
N THR A 138 19.01 2.74 6.39
CA THR A 138 18.69 1.74 7.42
C THR A 138 18.10 2.46 8.60
N GLY A 139 16.97 2.00 9.10
CA GLY A 139 16.36 2.62 10.27
C GLY A 139 16.20 1.63 11.40
N TYR A 140 16.07 2.20 12.60
CA TYR A 140 15.71 1.43 13.75
C TYR A 140 14.95 2.19 14.82
N LEU A 141 14.24 1.46 15.69
CA LEU A 141 13.59 2.00 16.88
C LEU A 141 14.49 1.83 18.11
N THR A 142 14.76 2.92 18.84
CA THR A 142 15.51 2.89 20.11
C THR A 142 14.64 2.33 21.24
N SER A 143 15.27 2.03 22.39
CA SER A 143 14.55 1.67 23.63
C SER A 143 13.55 2.74 24.07
N ASP A 144 13.80 4.00 23.72
CA ASP A 144 12.97 5.15 24.09
C ASP A 144 11.90 5.44 23.02
N SER A 145 11.67 4.50 22.10
CA SER A 145 10.72 4.63 20.98
C SER A 145 11.05 5.80 20.03
N GLU A 146 12.32 6.19 19.92
CA GLU A 146 12.79 7.13 18.90
C GLU A 146 13.16 6.37 17.62
N VAL A 147 12.67 6.85 16.49
CA VAL A 147 13.05 6.40 15.16
C VAL A 147 14.39 7.03 14.79
N ARG A 148 15.37 6.21 14.45
CA ARG A 148 16.70 6.62 13.97
C ARG A 148 16.87 6.13 12.55
N LEU A 149 17.41 6.97 11.69
CA LEU A 149 17.66 6.66 10.29
C LEU A 149 19.13 6.92 9.98
N ARG A 150 19.78 5.98 9.31
CA ARG A 150 21.15 6.10 8.82
C ARG A 150 21.13 6.12 7.31
N ILE A 151 21.55 7.23 6.74
CA ILE A 151 21.49 7.50 5.30
C ILE A 151 22.87 7.25 4.69
N ASN A 152 22.93 6.46 3.63
CA ASN A 152 24.15 6.11 2.88
C ASN A 152 25.31 5.65 3.78
N GLY A 153 24.97 4.92 4.86
CA GLY A 153 25.92 4.46 5.87
C GLY A 153 26.34 5.51 6.92
N ASN A 154 26.20 6.81 6.65
CA ASN A 154 26.41 7.94 7.59
C ASN A 154 25.99 9.24 6.85
N PRO A 155 25.26 10.22 7.44
CA PRO A 155 24.94 10.45 8.85
C PRO A 155 23.78 9.64 9.41
N GLU A 156 23.68 9.58 10.75
CA GLU A 156 22.47 9.17 11.47
C GLU A 156 21.65 10.40 11.86
N ILE A 157 20.34 10.34 11.64
CA ILE A 157 19.37 11.39 11.94
C ILE A 157 18.19 10.85 12.76
N ALA A 158 17.56 11.73 13.53
CA ALA A 158 16.33 11.41 14.24
C ALA A 158 15.11 11.59 13.31
N GLY A 159 14.30 10.55 13.16
CA GLY A 159 13.03 10.55 12.42
C GLY A 159 11.81 10.93 13.27
N GLY A 160 12.01 11.16 14.57
CA GLY A 160 10.98 11.48 15.55
C GLY A 160 10.73 10.35 16.56
N ALA A 161 9.89 10.60 17.56
CA ALA A 161 9.59 9.63 18.62
C ALA A 161 8.11 9.26 18.64
N VAL A 162 7.85 8.00 18.99
CA VAL A 162 6.51 7.44 19.16
C VAL A 162 6.25 7.28 20.65
N GLY A 163 5.03 7.61 21.11
CA GLY A 163 4.65 7.38 22.50
C GLY A 163 4.66 5.88 22.83
N ALA A 164 5.08 5.51 24.04
CA ALA A 164 5.24 4.10 24.45
C ALA A 164 3.99 3.22 24.29
N SER A 165 2.79 3.83 24.27
CA SER A 165 1.51 3.14 24.08
C SER A 165 1.05 3.06 22.62
N VAL A 166 1.75 3.72 21.69
CA VAL A 166 1.34 3.84 20.29
C VAL A 166 2.04 2.77 19.46
N LYS A 167 1.25 1.95 18.76
CA LYS A 167 1.77 0.92 17.84
C LYS A 167 2.19 1.59 16.53
N LEU A 168 3.49 1.66 16.29
CA LEU A 168 4.07 2.13 15.02
C LEU A 168 4.04 1.00 13.99
N THR A 169 3.39 1.21 12.84
CA THR A 169 3.42 0.28 11.70
C THR A 169 4.09 0.92 10.48
N CYS A 170 4.22 0.15 9.39
CA CYS A 170 4.67 0.63 8.08
C CYS A 170 3.46 0.75 7.14
N ASN A 171 3.46 1.71 6.20
CA ASN A 171 2.40 1.83 5.18
C ASN A 171 2.26 0.53 4.36
N TRP A 172 3.35 -0.17 4.09
CA TRP A 172 3.34 -1.46 3.39
C TRP A 172 2.79 -2.62 4.24
N ALA A 173 2.80 -2.51 5.58
CA ALA A 173 2.14 -3.48 6.45
C ALA A 173 0.62 -3.28 6.50
N LEU A 174 0.10 -2.14 6.00
CA LEU A 174 -1.35 -1.88 5.94
C LEU A 174 -2.10 -2.89 5.07
N PHE A 175 -1.40 -3.52 4.12
CA PHE A 175 -1.90 -4.64 3.34
C PHE A 175 -2.37 -5.84 4.19
N ASP A 176 -1.88 -5.96 5.43
CA ASP A 176 -2.34 -6.97 6.39
C ASP A 176 -3.12 -6.35 7.57
N VAL A 177 -2.75 -5.13 7.99
CA VAL A 177 -3.39 -4.44 9.13
C VAL A 177 -4.85 -4.11 8.83
N ILE A 178 -5.15 -3.58 7.64
CA ILE A 178 -6.53 -3.21 7.27
C ILE A 178 -7.44 -4.43 7.26
N PRO A 179 -7.11 -5.55 6.57
CA PRO A 179 -7.88 -6.78 6.67
C PRO A 179 -8.06 -7.29 8.10
N THR A 180 -6.99 -7.26 8.90
CA THR A 180 -7.02 -7.77 10.28
C THR A 180 -7.93 -6.92 11.18
N LEU A 181 -7.94 -5.60 10.98
CA LEU A 181 -8.74 -4.66 11.75
C LEU A 181 -10.11 -4.34 11.13
N ALA A 182 -10.46 -4.90 9.97
CA ALA A 182 -11.65 -4.56 9.19
C ALA A 182 -12.93 -4.46 10.04
N ARG A 183 -13.21 -5.50 10.84
CA ARG A 183 -14.37 -5.55 11.74
C ARG A 183 -14.31 -4.51 12.86
N THR A 184 -13.13 -4.30 13.43
CA THR A 184 -12.91 -3.27 14.46
C THR A 184 -13.14 -1.88 13.89
N ILE A 185 -12.61 -1.61 12.69
CA ILE A 185 -12.76 -0.33 12.00
C ILE A 185 -14.24 -0.04 11.71
N GLN A 186 -14.96 -1.01 11.15
CA GLN A 186 -16.40 -0.90 10.86
C GLN A 186 -17.24 -0.65 12.12
N ALA A 187 -16.86 -1.27 13.24
CA ALA A 187 -17.55 -1.08 14.52
C ALA A 187 -17.18 0.22 15.24
N SER A 188 -16.05 0.87 14.91
CA SER A 188 -15.48 1.96 15.71
C SER A 188 -16.26 3.27 15.61
N GLY A 189 -17.04 3.50 14.54
CA GLY A 189 -17.75 4.77 14.26
C GLY A 189 -16.81 5.93 13.94
N ASP A 190 -15.81 6.17 14.78
CA ASP A 190 -14.78 7.19 14.67
C ASP A 190 -13.45 6.65 14.12
N GLY A 191 -13.41 5.41 13.61
CA GLY A 191 -12.18 4.77 13.12
C GLY A 191 -11.19 4.37 14.22
N VAL A 192 -10.01 3.91 13.83
CA VAL A 192 -8.95 3.39 14.71
C VAL A 192 -7.70 4.25 14.55
N ASP A 193 -7.13 4.71 15.66
CA ASP A 193 -5.89 5.48 15.66
C ASP A 193 -4.69 4.59 15.33
N ILE A 194 -3.76 5.13 14.53
CA ILE A 194 -2.56 4.42 14.11
C ILE A 194 -1.39 5.39 13.89
N ALA A 195 -0.18 4.96 14.21
CA ALA A 195 1.04 5.63 13.78
C ALA A 195 1.67 4.84 12.63
N VAL A 196 2.08 5.55 11.58
CA VAL A 196 2.64 4.97 10.36
C VAL A 196 4.02 5.58 10.12
N LEU A 197 5.01 4.73 9.84
CA LEU A 197 6.27 5.12 9.25
C LEU A 197 6.15 4.93 7.74
N GLU A 198 5.87 6.02 7.04
CA GLU A 198 5.66 6.06 5.59
C GLU A 198 6.99 5.80 4.88
N ASP A 199 6.99 4.77 4.03
CA ASP A 199 8.14 4.21 3.31
C ASP A 199 9.37 3.97 4.20
N LEU A 200 9.11 3.66 5.47
CA LEU A 200 10.10 3.42 6.51
C LEU A 200 11.02 4.63 6.83
N GLU A 201 10.61 5.84 6.45
CA GLU A 201 11.40 7.07 6.61
C GLU A 201 10.63 8.19 7.31
N GLN A 202 9.36 8.39 6.99
CA GLN A 202 8.60 9.57 7.46
C GLN A 202 7.56 9.19 8.51
N LEU A 203 7.76 9.69 9.74
CA LEU A 203 6.89 9.36 10.86
C LEU A 203 5.58 10.17 10.85
N ARG A 204 4.45 9.47 10.86
CA ARG A 204 3.09 10.00 10.92
C ARG A 204 2.39 9.51 12.18
N LEU A 205 2.37 10.33 13.23
CA LEU A 205 1.95 9.92 14.58
C LEU A 205 0.44 9.90 14.83
N LYS A 206 -0.32 10.72 14.09
CA LYS A 206 -1.75 10.98 14.34
C LYS A 206 -2.53 10.69 13.08
N SER A 207 -2.57 9.41 12.72
CA SER A 207 -3.33 8.91 11.58
C SER A 207 -4.49 8.07 12.07
N LYS A 208 -5.49 7.93 11.21
CA LYS A 208 -6.73 7.24 11.50
C LYS A 208 -7.14 6.37 10.33
N LEU A 209 -7.44 5.11 10.64
CA LEU A 209 -8.08 4.16 9.72
C LEU A 209 -9.58 4.16 9.97
N GLY A 210 -10.37 4.39 8.93
CA GLY A 210 -11.82 4.36 9.04
C GLY A 210 -12.46 3.59 7.91
N PHE A 211 -13.72 3.20 8.10
CA PHE A 211 -14.55 2.62 7.06
C PHE A 211 -15.09 3.75 6.17
N LEU A 212 -15.05 3.54 4.86
CA LEU A 212 -15.51 4.50 3.87
C LEU A 212 -16.91 4.12 3.38
N GLU A 213 -17.02 3.02 2.65
CA GLU A 213 -18.24 2.54 2.01
C GLU A 213 -18.07 1.09 1.55
N SER A 214 -19.18 0.42 1.19
CA SER A 214 -19.14 -0.86 0.47
C SER A 214 -19.71 -0.67 -0.93
N ILE A 215 -19.00 -1.14 -1.95
CA ILE A 215 -19.43 -1.10 -3.34
C ILE A 215 -19.66 -2.52 -3.87
N GLN A 216 -20.61 -2.69 -4.78
CA GLN A 216 -21.02 -4.01 -5.30
C GLN A 216 -20.58 -4.26 -6.75
N THR A 217 -20.13 -3.22 -7.46
CA THR A 217 -19.78 -3.28 -8.88
C THR A 217 -18.44 -2.58 -9.09
N PRO A 218 -17.49 -3.16 -9.84
CA PRO A 218 -17.60 -4.36 -10.69
C PRO A 218 -17.59 -5.69 -9.94
N LEU A 219 -17.19 -5.69 -8.67
CA LEU A 219 -17.23 -6.80 -7.73
C LEU A 219 -17.41 -6.23 -6.31
N PRO A 220 -17.82 -7.05 -5.32
CA PRO A 220 -17.96 -6.60 -3.93
C PRO A 220 -16.62 -6.13 -3.35
N LEU A 221 -16.57 -4.88 -2.91
CA LEU A 221 -15.40 -4.28 -2.27
C LEU A 221 -15.81 -3.48 -1.04
N ASP A 222 -15.07 -3.67 0.05
CA ASP A 222 -15.20 -2.85 1.26
C ASP A 222 -14.09 -1.80 1.30
N GLY A 223 -14.49 -0.54 1.27
CA GLY A 223 -13.63 0.63 1.26
C GLY A 223 -13.24 1.12 2.65
N TYR A 224 -11.99 1.50 2.79
CA TYR A 224 -11.38 2.07 3.97
C TYR A 224 -10.57 3.30 3.58
N TYR A 225 -10.32 4.19 4.54
CA TYR A 225 -9.44 5.33 4.36
C TYR A 225 -8.34 5.34 5.41
N LEU A 226 -7.22 5.96 5.08
CA LEU A 226 -6.20 6.42 6.00
C LEU A 226 -6.05 7.93 5.83
N TYR A 227 -6.20 8.69 6.90
CA TYR A 227 -5.90 10.12 6.90
C TYR A 227 -5.19 10.53 8.20
N GLY A 228 -4.39 11.58 8.15
CA GLY A 228 -3.67 12.06 9.33
C GLY A 228 -2.99 13.39 9.09
N ALA A 229 -2.52 14.02 10.17
CA ALA A 229 -1.77 15.27 10.05
C ALA A 229 -0.45 15.03 9.30
N GLY A 230 -0.27 15.75 8.18
CA GLY A 230 0.92 15.63 7.34
C GLY A 230 0.97 14.37 6.46
N LEU A 231 -0.10 13.56 6.45
CA LEU A 231 -0.26 12.41 5.57
C LEU A 231 -1.31 12.73 4.51
N LEU A 232 -0.96 12.54 3.24
CA LEU A 232 -1.95 12.65 2.17
C LEU A 232 -2.98 11.51 2.31
N PRO A 233 -4.29 11.77 2.17
CA PRO A 233 -5.29 10.72 2.27
C PRO A 233 -5.01 9.58 1.31
N SER A 234 -5.21 8.35 1.77
CA SER A 234 -5.22 7.16 0.94
C SER A 234 -6.45 6.31 1.19
N TYR A 235 -6.85 5.56 0.18
CA TYR A 235 -8.08 4.78 0.14
C TYR A 235 -7.77 3.35 -0.24
N TRP A 236 -8.43 2.41 0.41
CA TRP A 236 -8.09 1.00 0.36
C TRP A 236 -9.38 0.21 0.17
N TRP A 237 -9.40 -0.74 -0.76
CA TRP A 237 -10.56 -1.58 -0.99
C TRP A 237 -10.18 -3.05 -0.81
N LEU A 238 -10.88 -3.72 0.10
CA LEU A 238 -10.76 -5.15 0.34
C LEU A 238 -11.75 -5.89 -0.56
N ASP A 239 -11.33 -7.00 -1.15
CA ASP A 239 -12.24 -7.94 -1.81
C ASP A 239 -12.97 -8.84 -0.80
N GLY A 240 -13.88 -9.68 -1.31
CA GLY A 240 -14.62 -10.66 -0.50
C GLY A 240 -13.74 -11.74 0.17
N HIS A 241 -12.45 -11.82 -0.17
CA HIS A 241 -11.48 -12.73 0.45
C HIS A 241 -10.63 -12.04 1.52
N GLY A 242 -10.81 -10.73 1.72
CA GLY A 242 -10.05 -9.93 2.67
C GLY A 242 -8.69 -9.51 2.14
N ASP A 243 -8.42 -9.64 0.84
CA ASP A 243 -7.22 -9.12 0.22
C ASP A 243 -7.42 -7.64 -0.15
N VAL A 244 -6.39 -6.81 0.06
CA VAL A 244 -6.40 -5.44 -0.49
C VAL A 244 -6.31 -5.54 -2.01
N ALA A 245 -7.44 -5.36 -2.69
CA ALA A 245 -7.55 -5.41 -4.13
C ALA A 245 -7.13 -4.08 -4.78
N ILE A 246 -7.38 -2.96 -4.09
CA ILE A 246 -7.01 -1.62 -4.55
C ILE A 246 -6.43 -0.84 -3.37
N ALA A 247 -5.29 -0.17 -3.58
CA ALA A 247 -4.77 0.84 -2.68
C ALA A 247 -4.46 2.11 -3.48
N SER A 248 -5.15 3.20 -3.21
CA SER A 248 -5.04 4.46 -3.95
C SER A 248 -4.49 5.55 -3.04
N THR A 249 -3.37 6.15 -3.42
CA THR A 249 -2.76 7.29 -2.74
C THR A 249 -3.07 8.58 -3.50
N PHE A 250 -2.37 9.67 -3.22
CA PHE A 250 -2.48 10.86 -4.06
C PHE A 250 -1.83 10.67 -5.45
N PHE A 251 -0.74 9.92 -5.52
CA PHE A 251 0.10 9.84 -6.72
C PHE A 251 -0.29 8.68 -7.64
N GLU A 252 -0.78 7.59 -7.06
CA GLU A 252 -0.97 6.33 -7.79
C GLU A 252 -1.98 5.40 -7.14
N THR A 253 -2.44 4.44 -7.93
CA THR A 253 -3.31 3.34 -7.50
C THR A 253 -2.62 2.02 -7.77
N LEU A 254 -2.44 1.24 -6.72
CA LEU A 254 -2.04 -0.16 -6.78
C LEU A 254 -3.29 -1.01 -6.99
N VAL A 255 -3.30 -1.84 -8.03
CA VAL A 255 -4.39 -2.77 -8.34
C VAL A 255 -3.86 -4.19 -8.32
N LEU A 256 -4.44 -5.03 -7.47
CA LEU A 256 -4.03 -6.42 -7.28
C LEU A 256 -4.19 -7.18 -8.59
N ARG A 257 -3.10 -7.79 -9.04
CA ARG A 257 -3.06 -8.58 -10.28
C ARG A 257 -2.95 -10.07 -9.96
N GLU A 258 -2.13 -10.41 -8.98
CA GLU A 258 -1.75 -11.79 -8.72
C GLU A 258 -1.47 -12.01 -7.24
N LYS A 259 -1.90 -13.17 -6.74
CA LYS A 259 -1.58 -13.67 -5.41
C LYS A 259 -0.96 -15.06 -5.56
N MET A 260 0.24 -15.20 -5.03
CA MET A 260 0.99 -16.45 -4.99
C MET A 260 1.19 -16.86 -3.54
N GLY A 261 1.14 -18.16 -3.27
CA GLY A 261 1.48 -18.73 -1.98
C GLY A 261 2.46 -19.88 -2.18
N GLU A 262 3.64 -19.80 -1.56
CA GLU A 262 4.63 -20.88 -1.58
C GLU A 262 4.63 -21.64 -0.26
N ARG A 263 4.88 -22.95 -0.37
CA ARG A 263 5.18 -23.83 0.76
C ARG A 263 6.70 -23.97 0.82
N VAL A 264 7.28 -23.82 2.00
CA VAL A 264 8.65 -24.29 2.28
C VAL A 264 8.55 -25.57 3.11
#